data_AF-A0A7C2ANP3-F1
#
_entry.id   AF-A0A7C2ANP3-F1
#
_cell.length_a   1.000
_cell.length_b   1.000
_cell.length_c   1.000
_cell.angle_alpha   90.00
_cell.angle_beta   90.00
_cell.angle_gamma   90.00
#
_symmetry.space_group_name_H-M   'P 1'
#
loop_
_entity.id
_entity.type
_entity.pdbx_description
1 polymer ?
#
loop_
_entity_poly.entity_id
_entity_poly.type
_entity_poly.pdbx_seq_one_letter_code
_entity_poly.pdbx_strand_id
1 'polypeptide(L)'
;MNGDHQPLLRRVANNPILAPRDWPYPVNSVFNPGAVLLPDGTTLLLCRVEDRCGISHFCIARSRNGVDNWEIEPAPVLTPDP
;
A
#
# COMPACT_ATOMS: atom_id res chain seq x y z
N MET A 1 -33.91 1.12 -21.69
CA MET A 1 -32.88 0.68 -20.73
C MET A 1 -32.13 1.91 -20.29
N ASN A 2 -32.42 2.45 -19.12
CA ASN A 2 -31.79 3.68 -18.63
C ASN A 2 -30.37 3.34 -18.17
N GLY A 3 -29.42 3.51 -19.09
CA GLY A 3 -28.05 2.99 -19.00
C GLY A 3 -27.03 3.93 -18.36
N ASP A 4 -27.42 5.07 -17.80
CA ASP A 4 -26.46 6.04 -17.27
C ASP A 4 -26.20 5.82 -15.78
N HIS A 5 -25.53 4.73 -15.45
CA HIS A 5 -24.96 4.55 -14.11
C HIS A 5 -23.58 5.20 -14.11
N GLN A 6 -23.48 6.44 -13.62
CA GLN A 6 -22.18 7.06 -13.38
C GLN A 6 -21.47 6.33 -12.22
N PRO A 7 -20.19 5.94 -12.38
CA PRO A 7 -19.46 5.24 -11.33
C PRO A 7 -19.24 6.18 -10.12
N LEU A 8 -19.73 5.76 -8.94
CA LEU A 8 -19.53 6.50 -7.67
C LEU A 8 -18.07 6.53 -7.24
N LEU A 9 -17.29 5.53 -7.65
CA LEU A 9 -15.87 5.40 -7.35
C LEU A 9 -15.08 5.31 -8.65
N ARG A 10 -14.02 6.10 -8.74
CA ARG A 10 -13.09 6.08 -9.86
C ARG A 10 -11.83 5.33 -9.46
N ARG A 11 -11.46 4.33 -10.27
CA ARG A 11 -10.15 3.67 -10.14
C ARG A 11 -9.06 4.67 -10.54
N VAL A 12 -7.96 4.69 -9.78
CA VAL A 12 -6.77 5.42 -10.19
C VAL A 12 -6.25 4.83 -11.51
N ALA A 13 -5.81 5.68 -12.44
CA ALA A 13 -5.31 5.23 -13.73
C ALA A 13 -4.03 4.38 -13.59
N ASN A 14 -3.17 4.74 -12.64
CA ASN A 14 -1.88 4.10 -12.38
C ASN A 14 -1.99 2.97 -11.34
N ASN A 15 -3.06 2.17 -11.39
CA ASN A 15 -3.19 1.03 -10.49
C ASN A 15 -2.21 -0.09 -10.90
N PRO A 16 -1.50 -0.75 -9.97
CA PRO A 16 -1.57 -0.60 -8.51
C PRO A 16 -0.81 0.63 -7.98
N ILE A 17 -1.33 1.23 -6.90
CA ILE A 17 -0.68 2.37 -6.20
C ILE A 17 0.65 2.01 -5.51
N LEU A 18 0.86 0.71 -5.26
CA LEU A 18 2.07 0.13 -4.69
C LEU A 18 2.29 -1.24 -5.34
N ALA A 19 3.53 -1.56 -5.67
CA ALA A 19 3.94 -2.83 -6.28
C ALA A 19 5.20 -3.39 -5.60
N PRO A 20 5.45 -4.71 -5.70
CA PRO A 20 6.66 -5.34 -5.16
C PRO A 20 7.98 -4.66 -5.55
N ARG A 21 8.06 -4.11 -6.76
CA ARG A 21 9.26 -3.43 -7.29
C ARG A 21 9.57 -2.10 -6.60
N ASP A 22 8.62 -1.53 -5.87
CA ASP A 22 8.78 -0.24 -5.20
C ASP A 22 9.52 -0.41 -3.86
N TRP A 23 9.60 -1.65 -3.35
CA TRP A 23 10.31 -1.94 -2.10
C TRP A 23 11.83 -1.92 -2.29
N PRO A 24 12.59 -1.36 -1.33
CA PRO A 24 14.05 -1.29 -1.41
C PRO A 24 14.74 -2.62 -1.09
N TYR A 25 13.98 -3.68 -0.81
CA TYR A 25 14.44 -5.04 -0.56
C TYR A 25 13.56 -6.06 -1.28
N PRO A 26 14.05 -7.30 -1.50
CA PRO A 26 13.28 -8.31 -2.20
C PRO A 26 11.98 -8.69 -1.47
N VAL A 27 10.86 -8.54 -2.17
CA VAL A 27 9.52 -8.98 -1.70
C VAL A 27 8.83 -9.79 -2.80
N ASN A 28 7.91 -10.66 -2.42
CA ASN A 28 7.08 -11.43 -3.34
C ASN A 28 5.81 -10.68 -3.70
N SER A 29 5.08 -10.21 -2.68
CA SER A 29 3.80 -9.53 -2.87
C SER A 29 3.56 -8.46 -1.81
N VAL A 30 2.74 -7.46 -2.17
CA VAL A 30 2.30 -6.37 -1.29
C VAL A 30 0.81 -6.19 -1.48
N PHE A 31 0.04 -6.32 -0.41
CA PHE A 31 -1.42 -6.32 -0.48
C PHE A 31 -2.03 -6.05 0.90
N ASN A 32 -3.36 -5.93 0.95
CA ASN A 32 -4.16 -5.77 2.17
C ASN A 32 -3.62 -4.74 3.19
N PRO A 33 -3.31 -3.50 2.78
CA PRO A 33 -2.83 -2.50 3.73
C PRO A 33 -3.96 -2.05 4.67
N GLY A 34 -3.63 -1.84 5.95
CA GLY A 34 -4.40 -0.94 6.79
C GLY A 34 -4.14 0.51 6.37
N ALA A 35 -5.13 1.39 6.43
CA ALA A 35 -4.99 2.79 6.02
C ALA A 35 -5.46 3.74 7.11
N VAL A 36 -4.73 4.84 7.32
CA VAL A 36 -5.11 5.90 8.25
C VAL A 36 -4.64 7.27 7.74
N LEU A 37 -5.42 8.31 8.02
CA LEU A 37 -5.00 9.70 7.85
C LEU A 37 -4.36 10.18 9.16
N LEU A 38 -3.10 10.61 9.08
CA LEU A 38 -2.37 11.16 10.22
C LEU A 38 -2.81 12.61 10.52
N PRO A 39 -2.51 13.16 11.73
CA PRO A 39 -2.90 14.52 12.10
C PRO A 39 -2.35 15.63 11.19
N ASP A 40 -1.23 15.37 10.50
CA ASP A 40 -0.61 16.29 9.54
C ASP A 40 -1.22 16.22 8.12
N GLY A 41 -2.22 15.35 7.92
CA GLY A 41 -2.85 15.10 6.62
C GLY A 41 -2.15 14.05 5.76
N THR A 42 -1.05 13.46 6.22
CA THR A 42 -0.36 12.37 5.51
C THR A 42 -1.19 11.09 5.59
N THR A 43 -1.39 10.42 4.46
CA THR A 43 -1.96 9.07 4.43
C THR A 43 -0.86 8.07 4.71
N LEU A 44 -1.08 7.23 5.72
CA LEU A 44 -0.21 6.09 6.04
C LEU A 44 -0.91 4.80 5.63
N LEU A 45 -0.17 3.94 4.92
CA LEU A 45 -0.52 2.55 4.71
C LEU A 45 0.40 1.65 5.54
N LEU A 46 -0.20 0.79 6.36
CA LEU A 46 0.48 -0.33 7.00
C LEU A 46 0.32 -1.54 6.08
N CYS A 47 1.27 -1.70 5.18
CA CYS A 47 1.26 -2.72 4.14
C CYS A 47 1.60 -4.09 4.73
N ARG A 48 0.78 -5.10 4.43
CA ARG A 48 1.21 -6.49 4.54
C ARG A 48 2.10 -6.78 3.33
N VAL A 49 3.34 -7.16 3.63
CA VAL A 49 4.35 -7.51 2.65
C VAL A 49 4.70 -8.97 2.87
N GLU A 50 4.70 -9.75 1.80
CA GLU A 50 5.15 -11.13 1.83
C GLU A 50 6.55 -11.23 1.22
N ASP A 51 7.48 -11.85 1.93
CA ASP A 51 8.81 -12.13 1.42
C ASP A 51 8.84 -13.32 0.44
N ARG A 52 10.01 -13.63 -0.10
CA ARG A 52 10.18 -14.74 -1.06
C ARG A 52 10.13 -16.13 -0.41
N CYS A 53 10.07 -16.22 0.91
CA CYS A 53 9.88 -17.44 1.67
C CYS A 53 8.40 -17.67 2.05
N GLY A 54 7.50 -16.74 1.68
CA GLY A 54 6.08 -16.80 2.02
C GLY A 54 5.74 -16.27 3.42
N ILE A 55 6.71 -15.63 4.09
CA ILE A 55 6.50 -15.05 5.41
C ILE A 55 6.04 -13.61 5.25
N SER A 56 4.97 -13.25 5.96
CA SER A 56 4.44 -11.88 5.96
C SER A 56 5.04 -11.04 7.08
N HIS A 57 5.34 -9.78 6.78
CA HIS A 57 5.68 -8.73 7.74
C HIS A 57 4.92 -7.44 7.41
N PHE A 58 4.94 -6.48 8.33
CA PHE A 58 4.38 -5.16 8.09
C PHE A 58 5.46 -4.15 7.76
N CYS A 59 5.20 -3.35 6.74
CA CYS A 59 6.03 -2.22 6.33
C CYS A 59 5.15 -0.98 6.11
N ILE A 60 5.68 0.20 6.35
CA ILE A 60 4.94 1.45 6.22
C ILE A 60 5.23 2.09 4.86
N ALA A 61 4.17 2.58 4.21
CA ALA A 61 4.25 3.50 3.08
C ALA A 61 3.47 4.78 3.42
N ARG A 62 4.02 5.95 3.11
CA ARG A 62 3.37 7.26 3.35
C ARG A 62 3.18 8.04 2.06
N SER A 63 2.05 8.71 1.92
CA SER A 63 1.78 9.61 0.80
C SER A 63 1.01 10.83 1.30
N ARG A 64 1.33 12.01 0.77
CA ARG A 64 0.61 13.25 1.11
C ARG A 64 -0.83 13.27 0.62
N ASN A 65 -1.16 12.47 -0.39
CA ASN A 65 -2.50 12.47 -1.02
C ASN A 65 -3.19 11.09 -0.99
N GLY A 66 -2.49 10.04 -0.55
CA GLY A 66 -3.03 8.68 -0.49
C GLY A 66 -3.22 8.01 -1.86
N VAL A 67 -2.61 8.53 -2.92
CA VAL A 67 -2.74 8.05 -4.30
C VAL A 67 -1.39 7.73 -4.93
N ASP A 68 -0.41 8.62 -4.82
CA ASP A 68 0.89 8.51 -5.49
C ASP A 68 2.06 8.98 -4.60
N ASN A 69 3.27 8.96 -5.16
CA ASN A 69 4.51 9.42 -4.51
C ASN A 69 4.71 8.82 -3.12
N TRP A 70 4.54 7.50 -3.03
CA TRP A 70 4.66 6.77 -1.78
C TRP A 70 6.12 6.70 -1.32
N GLU A 71 6.37 7.15 -0.10
CA GLU A 71 7.61 6.97 0.63
C GLU A 71 7.53 5.67 1.44
N ILE A 72 8.32 4.67 1.05
CA ILE A 72 8.32 3.33 1.67
C ILE A 72 9.48 3.26 2.67
N GLU A 73 9.20 2.80 3.90
CA GLU A 73 10.25 2.58 4.90
C GLU A 73 11.27 1.54 4.40
N PRO A 74 12.58 1.74 4.66
CA PRO A 74 13.62 0.87 4.14
C PRO A 74 13.63 -0.53 4.77
N ALA A 75 12.91 -0.72 5.88
CA ALA A 75 12.84 -1.98 6.61
C ALA A 75 11.42 -2.24 7.16
N PRO A 76 11.09 -3.49 7.50
CA PRO A 76 9.86 -3.83 8.20
C PRO A 76 9.72 -3.08 9.53
N VAL A 77 8.49 -2.65 9.87
CA VAL A 77 8.18 -2.06 11.19
C VAL A 77 7.77 -3.14 12.20
N LEU A 78 7.21 -4.25 11.72
CA LEU A 78 6.83 -5.39 12.55
C LEU A 78 7.06 -6.68 11.77
N THR A 79 7.97 -7.51 12.28
CA THR A 79 8.22 -8.86 11.79
C THR A 79 7.41 -9.87 12.61
N PRO A 80 7.05 -11.02 12.05
CA PRO A 80 6.41 -12.07 12.82
C PRO A 80 7.37 -12.61 13.90
N ASP A 81 6.82 -12.95 15.05
CA ASP A 81 7.52 -13.59 16.17
C ASP A 81 6.91 -15.00 16.37
N PRO A 82 7.68 -16.08 16.15
CA PRO A 82 7.19 -17.46 16.18
C PRO A 82 6.96 -18.04 17.59
#